data_AF-A0A2M8RDW0-F1
#
_entry.id   AF-A0A2M8RDW0-F1
#
_cell.length_a   1.000
_cell.length_b   1.000
_cell.length_c   1.000
_cell.angle_alpha   90.00
_cell.angle_beta   90.00
_cell.angle_gamma   90.00
#
_symmetry.space_group_name_H-M   'P 1'
#
loop_
_entity.id
_entity.type
_entity.pdbx_description
1 polymer ?
#
loop_
_entity_poly.entity_id
_entity_poly.type
_entity_poly.pdbx_seq_one_letter_code
_entity_poly.pdbx_strand_id
1 'polypeptide(L)'
;MTRGGDGIIGWRRSGRLLPALILAACLVTPGQNAAQAQLFSDRPPPVPPASVPDPGNAINLAPPSGPGAGPPSLPPTLMQPATPSMPPPAVTTVPPAAPLNAAVPGQGVLSLTAKYGKDSAPITSGLVWRVFADRPDENGTFKLIREDRSATPNIVLPPGNYVVHVAFGLVSAVRTVSLKAETDRESFVLPAGGLRIEGRVGTSRIPQNQISFAIYKGSQFESGERASLVPNVSAGDVVLIPEGTYYIVSNYGDANSVVRSDIRVQAGKLTDVTITHRAAVITLKLVSDRGGEALANTAWSVLTPGGDVIKESIGAFPRVVLSEGEYRAIAKNEGKVYERGFNVVNGVDGEVEVVAR
;
A
#
# COMPACT_ATOMS: atom_id res chain seq x y z
N MET A 1 -64.57 35.70 4.97
CA MET A 1 -65.52 35.41 6.07
C MET A 1 -64.69 34.77 7.19
N THR A 2 -64.12 35.57 8.10
CA THR A 2 -64.56 35.74 9.52
C THR A 2 -64.43 34.43 10.32
N ARG A 3 -63.83 34.31 11.51
CA ARG A 3 -63.40 35.18 12.63
C ARG A 3 -62.69 34.18 13.60
N GLY A 4 -61.56 34.42 14.26
CA GLY A 4 -61.33 35.35 15.37
C GLY A 4 -61.16 34.60 16.72
N GLY A 5 -60.20 35.05 17.55
CA GLY A 5 -60.04 34.70 18.99
C GLY A 5 -58.76 33.88 19.27
N ASP A 6 -57.62 34.37 19.76
CA ASP A 6 -57.23 35.44 20.71
C ASP A 6 -57.27 35.03 22.21
N GLY A 7 -56.16 35.32 22.92
CA GLY A 7 -55.91 35.06 24.35
C GLY A 7 -54.58 34.32 24.60
N ILE A 8 -53.42 34.97 24.79
CA ILE A 8 -52.95 35.80 25.93
C ILE A 8 -53.08 35.10 27.29
N ILE A 9 -51.95 34.63 27.85
CA ILE A 9 -51.52 34.83 29.25
C ILE A 9 -49.99 34.70 29.26
N GLY A 10 -49.33 35.79 29.64
CA GLY A 10 -47.90 35.82 29.94
C GLY A 10 -47.63 35.52 31.41
N TRP A 11 -46.47 34.93 31.69
CA TRP A 11 -45.86 35.00 33.02
C TRP A 11 -44.48 35.64 32.93
N ARG A 12 -44.36 36.76 33.66
CA ARG A 12 -43.15 37.54 33.95
C ARG A 12 -42.00 36.64 34.44
N ARG A 13 -40.78 36.80 33.91
CA ARG A 13 -39.69 37.66 34.43
C ARG A 13 -39.54 37.67 35.96
N SER A 14 -38.45 37.04 36.43
CA SER A 14 -37.68 37.54 37.56
C SER A 14 -36.20 37.18 37.35
N GLY A 15 -35.43 38.19 36.95
CA GLY A 15 -33.97 38.16 37.01
C GLY A 15 -33.48 38.51 38.41
N ARG A 16 -32.36 37.89 38.80
CA ARG A 16 -31.41 38.35 39.81
C ARG A 16 -30.04 37.87 39.31
N LEU A 17 -29.24 38.74 38.70
CA LEU A 17 -28.23 39.60 39.35
C LEU A 17 -27.29 38.80 40.26
N LEU A 18 -26.05 38.68 39.77
CA LEU A 18 -24.83 38.23 40.44
C LEU A 18 -24.59 38.96 41.78
N PRO A 19 -23.72 38.40 42.63
CA PRO A 19 -22.44 39.08 42.77
C PRO A 19 -21.23 38.14 42.61
N ALA A 20 -20.21 38.69 41.98
CA ALA A 20 -18.86 38.18 41.94
C ALA A 20 -18.31 38.07 43.37
N LEU A 21 -17.72 36.91 43.69
CA LEU A 21 -16.83 36.76 44.83
C LEU A 21 -15.41 36.56 44.30
N ILE A 22 -14.59 37.58 44.49
CA ILE A 22 -13.15 37.57 44.34
C ILE A 22 -12.59 36.81 45.55
N LEU A 23 -11.86 35.72 45.32
CA LEU A 23 -10.88 35.23 46.29
C LEU A 23 -9.63 34.76 45.56
N ALA A 24 -8.60 35.61 45.63
CA ALA A 24 -7.22 35.27 45.32
C ALA A 24 -6.64 34.45 46.48
N ALA A 25 -6.01 33.32 46.20
CA ALA A 25 -4.92 32.77 47.03
C ALA A 25 -4.23 31.57 46.36
N CYS A 26 -2.91 31.73 46.22
CA CYS A 26 -1.88 30.68 46.18
C CYS A 26 -1.72 29.86 44.89
N LEU A 27 -0.88 30.41 44.00
CA LEU A 27 0.07 29.62 43.22
C LEU A 27 0.88 28.72 44.17
N VAL A 28 0.74 27.41 44.00
CA VAL A 28 1.80 26.45 44.35
C VAL A 28 1.93 25.50 43.17
N THR A 29 2.93 25.77 42.34
CA THR A 29 3.45 24.85 41.34
C THR A 29 4.32 23.81 42.04
N PRO A 30 3.99 22.51 42.02
CA PRO A 30 4.97 21.49 42.30
C PRO A 30 5.72 21.14 41.00
N GLY A 31 7.00 21.48 40.99
CA GLY A 31 8.07 20.65 40.42
C GLY A 31 7.95 20.29 38.95
N GLN A 32 8.56 21.12 38.12
CA GLN A 32 9.19 20.64 36.89
C GLN A 32 10.28 19.63 37.29
N ASN A 33 9.98 18.33 37.24
CA ASN A 33 11.04 17.35 37.16
C ASN A 33 11.61 17.45 35.75
N ALA A 34 12.67 18.26 35.63
CA ALA A 34 13.65 18.09 34.57
C ALA A 34 14.14 16.64 34.69
N ALA A 35 13.65 15.77 33.80
CA ALA A 35 14.31 14.51 33.53
C ALA A 35 15.69 14.88 32.98
N GLN A 36 16.67 14.98 33.87
CA GLN A 36 18.07 14.97 33.51
C GLN A 36 18.27 13.72 32.67
N ALA A 37 18.69 13.92 31.43
CA ALA A 37 19.26 12.87 30.62
C ALA A 37 20.35 12.20 31.46
N GLN A 38 20.11 10.96 31.88
CA GLN A 38 21.14 10.09 32.44
C GLN A 38 22.09 9.71 31.30
N LEU A 39 22.91 10.67 30.88
CA LEU A 39 24.19 10.39 30.29
C LEU A 39 25.02 9.66 31.37
N PHE A 40 25.77 8.64 30.95
CA PHE A 40 26.63 7.79 31.76
C PHE A 40 25.93 6.64 32.47
N SER A 41 25.35 5.73 31.68
CA SER A 41 25.43 4.31 32.01
C SER A 41 26.84 3.82 31.72
N ASP A 42 27.45 3.17 32.71
CA ASP A 42 28.77 2.55 32.72
C ASP A 42 28.80 1.27 31.85
N ARG A 43 28.44 1.42 30.57
CA ARG A 43 28.54 0.37 29.56
C ARG A 43 29.66 0.73 28.59
N PRO A 44 30.68 -0.14 28.41
CA PRO A 44 31.68 0.09 27.38
C PRO A 44 31.00 0.17 26.01
N PRO A 45 31.46 1.05 25.11
CA PRO A 45 30.88 1.19 23.77
C PRO A 45 30.93 -0.15 23.02
N PRO A 46 29.92 -0.48 22.18
CA PRO A 46 29.94 -1.69 21.39
C PRO A 46 31.15 -1.67 20.44
N VAL A 47 31.93 -2.74 20.50
CA VAL A 47 33.11 -2.95 19.66
C VAL A 47 32.64 -3.13 18.21
N PRO A 48 33.20 -2.41 17.22
CA PRO A 48 32.87 -2.63 15.82
C PRO A 48 33.26 -4.07 15.39
N PRO A 49 32.53 -4.71 14.46
CA PRO A 49 32.92 -6.00 13.93
C PRO A 49 34.29 -5.90 13.25
N ALA A 50 35.12 -6.93 13.46
CA ALA A 50 36.45 -7.03 12.89
C ALA A 50 36.41 -6.90 11.35
N SER A 51 37.36 -6.14 10.80
CA SER A 51 37.60 -6.04 9.36
C SER A 51 37.85 -7.43 8.77
N VAL A 52 37.07 -7.79 7.75
CA VAL A 52 37.27 -8.99 6.94
C VAL A 52 38.67 -8.94 6.31
N PRO A 53 39.50 -10.00 6.41
CA PRO A 53 40.79 -10.03 5.75
C PRO A 53 40.64 -10.00 4.23
N ASP A 54 41.31 -9.05 3.58
CA ASP A 54 41.43 -8.98 2.13
C ASP A 54 42.02 -10.29 1.57
N PRO A 55 41.41 -10.89 0.52
CA PRO A 55 42.04 -11.97 -0.21
C PRO A 55 43.26 -11.44 -0.97
N GLY A 56 44.36 -12.17 -0.81
CA GLY A 56 45.70 -11.76 -1.20
C GLY A 56 45.91 -11.39 -2.67
N ASN A 57 47.02 -10.68 -2.86
CA ASN A 57 47.58 -10.18 -4.09
C ASN A 57 47.57 -11.22 -5.23
N ALA A 58 46.84 -10.90 -6.30
CA ALA A 58 47.04 -11.54 -7.59
C ALA A 58 48.44 -11.18 -8.11
N ILE A 59 49.23 -12.23 -8.36
CA ILE A 59 50.55 -12.17 -8.98
C ILE A 59 50.36 -11.70 -10.42
N ASN A 60 50.81 -10.48 -10.72
CA ASN A 60 50.86 -9.95 -12.07
C ASN A 60 52.31 -10.12 -12.60
N LEU A 61 52.49 -11.00 -13.59
CA LEU A 61 53.77 -11.25 -14.26
C LEU A 61 54.06 -10.19 -15.33
N ALA A 62 54.66 -9.06 -14.95
CA ALA A 62 55.33 -8.18 -15.91
C ALA A 62 56.62 -7.58 -15.31
N PRO A 63 57.76 -7.57 -16.05
CA PRO A 63 59.04 -7.05 -15.56
C PRO A 63 59.10 -5.50 -15.56
N PRO A 64 60.02 -4.90 -14.77
CA PRO A 64 59.96 -3.49 -14.38
C PRO A 64 60.70 -2.55 -15.35
N SER A 65 60.33 -1.27 -15.35
CA SER A 65 61.18 -0.17 -15.83
C SER A 65 60.99 1.05 -14.92
N GLY A 66 62.11 1.58 -14.45
CA GLY A 66 62.23 2.51 -13.33
C GLY A 66 61.99 4.00 -13.65
N PRO A 67 62.24 4.89 -12.66
CA PRO A 67 61.63 6.22 -12.53
C PRO A 67 62.51 7.38 -13.02
N GLY A 68 61.89 8.50 -13.40
CA GLY A 68 62.62 9.75 -13.68
C GLY A 68 61.76 11.00 -13.86
N ALA A 69 61.73 11.82 -12.80
CA ALA A 69 61.67 13.29 -12.76
C ALA A 69 60.42 14.08 -13.21
N GLY A 70 60.08 15.08 -12.39
CA GLY A 70 58.90 15.95 -12.45
C GLY A 70 59.03 17.25 -13.29
N PRO A 71 58.18 18.27 -13.00
CA PRO A 71 57.55 19.24 -13.94
C PRO A 71 58.40 20.55 -14.11
N PRO A 72 58.02 21.65 -14.85
CA PRO A 72 56.67 22.26 -14.97
C PRO A 72 56.31 23.14 -16.21
N SER A 73 55.09 23.71 -16.15
CA SER A 73 54.64 25.05 -16.61
C SER A 73 54.18 25.32 -18.06
N LEU A 74 53.01 25.98 -18.14
CA LEU A 74 52.29 26.63 -19.27
C LEU A 74 52.58 28.17 -19.25
N PRO A 75 51.94 29.02 -20.09
CA PRO A 75 51.88 29.20 -21.57
C PRO A 75 52.41 30.65 -21.92
N PRO A 76 52.26 31.34 -23.11
CA PRO A 76 50.98 31.74 -23.75
C PRO A 76 50.96 32.07 -25.28
N THR A 77 49.75 32.04 -25.86
CA THR A 77 49.16 33.01 -26.85
C THR A 77 49.66 33.22 -28.30
N LEU A 78 48.63 33.37 -29.17
CA LEU A 78 48.47 34.23 -30.37
C LEU A 78 48.61 33.62 -31.78
N MET A 79 47.43 33.52 -32.43
CA MET A 79 47.10 34.03 -33.78
C MET A 79 48.01 33.69 -34.98
N GLN A 80 47.54 32.87 -35.93
CA GLN A 80 46.82 33.24 -37.19
C GLN A 80 46.88 32.09 -38.23
N PRO A 81 45.99 32.08 -39.25
CA PRO A 81 45.76 30.96 -40.17
C PRO A 81 46.50 31.10 -41.51
N ALA A 82 46.88 29.99 -42.14
CA ALA A 82 47.03 29.87 -43.59
C ALA A 82 47.07 28.40 -44.04
N THR A 83 46.11 28.01 -44.87
CA THR A 83 46.13 26.80 -45.73
C THR A 83 47.22 26.94 -46.80
N PRO A 84 47.87 25.85 -47.28
CA PRO A 84 47.28 25.09 -48.38
C PRO A 84 47.47 23.55 -48.33
N SER A 85 46.38 22.88 -48.70
CA SER A 85 46.24 21.56 -49.36
C SER A 85 47.47 20.65 -49.54
N MET A 86 47.36 19.44 -48.97
CA MET A 86 48.02 18.20 -49.44
C MET A 86 47.03 17.03 -49.27
N PRO A 87 47.04 15.98 -50.12
CA PRO A 87 45.93 15.03 -50.29
C PRO A 87 45.81 14.05 -49.10
N PRO A 88 44.60 13.57 -48.77
CA PRO A 88 44.44 12.57 -47.71
C PRO A 88 44.94 11.18 -48.16
N PRO A 89 45.65 10.44 -47.29
CA PRO A 89 45.88 9.01 -47.49
C PRO A 89 44.58 8.23 -47.27
N ALA A 90 44.45 7.12 -48.00
CA ALA A 90 43.28 6.27 -48.09
C ALA A 90 42.69 5.87 -46.72
N VAL A 91 41.43 6.23 -46.51
CA VAL A 91 40.58 5.67 -45.45
C VAL A 91 40.20 4.26 -45.84
N THR A 92 40.71 3.28 -45.10
CA THR A 92 40.13 1.94 -45.01
C THR A 92 38.67 2.09 -44.61
N THR A 93 37.79 1.65 -45.50
CA THR A 93 36.35 1.67 -45.34
C THR A 93 35.95 0.88 -44.09
N VAL A 94 35.49 1.58 -43.05
CA VAL A 94 34.60 1.02 -42.03
C VAL A 94 33.35 0.53 -42.78
N PRO A 95 32.92 -0.74 -42.62
CA PRO A 95 31.67 -1.20 -43.23
C PRO A 95 30.52 -0.34 -42.70
N PRO A 96 29.54 0.07 -43.52
CA PRO A 96 28.35 0.71 -43.01
C PRO A 96 27.68 -0.26 -42.03
N ALA A 97 27.45 0.20 -40.79
CA ALA A 97 26.55 -0.48 -39.88
C ALA A 97 25.20 -0.65 -40.60
N ALA A 98 24.87 -1.90 -40.93
CA ALA A 98 23.58 -2.24 -41.47
C ALA A 98 22.49 -1.74 -40.51
N PRO A 99 21.40 -1.13 -40.99
CA PRO A 99 20.23 -0.96 -40.15
C PRO A 99 19.75 -2.36 -39.74
N LEU A 100 19.70 -2.64 -38.44
CA LEU A 100 19.18 -3.88 -37.84
C LEU A 100 17.65 -4.05 -38.00
N ASN A 101 17.10 -3.64 -39.14
CA ASN A 101 15.69 -3.80 -39.51
C ASN A 101 15.52 -4.38 -40.93
N ALA A 102 16.47 -5.22 -41.38
CA ALA A 102 16.21 -6.08 -42.52
C ALA A 102 15.19 -7.15 -42.09
N ALA A 103 13.93 -6.93 -42.46
CA ALA A 103 12.92 -7.97 -42.41
C ALA A 103 13.48 -9.21 -43.12
N VAL A 104 13.60 -10.31 -42.38
CA VAL A 104 13.96 -11.60 -42.96
C VAL A 104 12.93 -11.89 -44.08
N PRO A 105 13.35 -12.17 -45.33
CA PRO A 105 12.42 -12.41 -46.41
C PRO A 105 11.45 -13.53 -46.02
N GLY A 106 10.15 -13.22 -45.99
CA GLY A 106 9.11 -14.17 -45.60
C GLY A 106 8.79 -14.25 -44.11
N GLN A 107 9.20 -13.28 -43.28
CA GLN A 107 8.72 -13.14 -41.89
C GLN A 107 7.90 -11.85 -41.73
N GLY A 108 6.77 -11.95 -41.04
CA GLY A 108 5.96 -10.81 -40.62
C GLY A 108 6.43 -10.23 -39.28
N VAL A 109 6.13 -8.96 -39.03
CA VAL A 109 6.41 -8.31 -37.74
C VAL A 109 5.09 -8.07 -37.03
N LEU A 110 4.87 -8.74 -35.91
CA LEU A 110 3.70 -8.54 -35.05
C LEU A 110 4.04 -7.48 -33.99
N SER A 111 3.46 -6.29 -34.14
CA SER A 111 3.58 -5.20 -33.20
C SER A 111 2.36 -5.17 -32.29
N LEU A 112 2.59 -5.38 -30.99
CA LEU A 112 1.52 -5.53 -29.99
C LEU A 112 1.42 -4.29 -29.11
N THR A 113 0.21 -3.89 -28.73
CA THR A 113 0.00 -2.80 -27.76
C THR A 113 -1.25 -3.08 -26.94
N ALA A 114 -1.21 -2.81 -25.63
CA ALA A 114 -2.38 -2.93 -24.76
C ALA A 114 -2.84 -1.55 -24.25
N LYS A 115 -4.16 -1.39 -24.08
CA LYS A 115 -4.82 -0.17 -23.58
C LYS A 115 -5.87 -0.54 -22.55
N TYR A 116 -6.15 0.34 -21.58
CA TYR A 116 -7.21 0.11 -20.60
C TYR A 116 -8.63 0.21 -21.20
N GLY A 117 -8.80 0.97 -22.28
CA GLY A 117 -10.06 1.22 -22.97
C GLY A 117 -9.79 1.62 -24.42
N LYS A 118 -10.85 1.75 -25.23
CA LYS A 118 -10.75 2.09 -26.67
C LYS A 118 -10.02 3.43 -26.89
N ASP A 119 -10.29 4.41 -26.02
CA ASP A 119 -9.75 5.77 -26.08
C ASP A 119 -8.67 6.05 -25.03
N SER A 120 -8.12 5.00 -24.40
CA SER A 120 -7.11 5.16 -23.35
C SER A 120 -5.68 5.15 -23.89
N ALA A 121 -4.78 5.80 -23.15
CA ALA A 121 -3.35 5.71 -23.38
C ALA A 121 -2.86 4.25 -23.33
N PRO A 122 -1.81 3.90 -24.11
CA PRO A 122 -1.22 2.58 -24.05
C PRO A 122 -0.61 2.31 -22.67
N ILE A 123 -0.73 1.07 -22.21
CA ILE A 123 -0.14 0.60 -20.96
C ILE A 123 1.37 0.51 -21.16
N THR A 124 2.14 1.19 -20.31
CA THR A 124 3.59 1.37 -20.48
C THR A 124 4.44 0.34 -19.73
N SER A 125 3.85 -0.46 -18.84
CA SER A 125 4.60 -1.45 -18.04
C SER A 125 3.70 -2.54 -17.45
N GLY A 126 4.31 -3.64 -17.01
CA GLY A 126 3.66 -4.75 -16.30
C GLY A 126 2.88 -5.73 -17.16
N LEU A 127 2.89 -5.54 -18.48
CA LEU A 127 2.29 -6.46 -19.45
C LEU A 127 3.15 -7.71 -19.61
N VAL A 128 2.49 -8.85 -19.78
CA VAL A 128 3.13 -10.11 -20.16
C VAL A 128 2.42 -10.63 -21.40
N TRP A 129 3.13 -10.65 -22.51
CA TRP A 129 2.70 -11.13 -23.81
C TRP A 129 3.16 -12.58 -23.99
N ARG A 130 2.25 -13.45 -24.40
CA ARG A 130 2.52 -14.85 -24.75
C ARG A 130 1.91 -15.15 -26.09
N VAL A 131 2.73 -15.53 -27.04
CA VAL A 131 2.29 -15.91 -28.38
C VAL A 131 2.39 -17.41 -28.51
N PHE A 132 1.27 -18.04 -28.81
CA PHE A 132 1.15 -19.48 -29.03
C PHE A 132 0.86 -19.79 -30.49
N ALA A 133 1.21 -21.00 -30.92
CA ALA A 133 0.77 -21.54 -32.22
C ALA A 133 -0.76 -21.68 -32.28
N ASP A 134 -1.36 -21.61 -33.47
CA ASP A 134 -2.80 -21.87 -33.66
C ASP A 134 -3.20 -23.33 -33.47
N ARG A 135 -2.26 -24.25 -33.70
CA ARG A 135 -2.46 -25.68 -33.57
C ARG A 135 -1.99 -26.17 -32.20
N PRO A 136 -2.88 -26.84 -31.43
CA PRO A 136 -2.43 -27.58 -30.26
C PRO A 136 -1.52 -28.73 -30.70
N ASP A 137 -0.58 -29.10 -29.83
CA ASP A 137 0.25 -30.29 -30.00
C ASP A 137 -0.57 -31.58 -29.80
N GLU A 138 0.07 -32.75 -29.93
CA GLU A 138 -0.56 -34.07 -29.70
C GLU A 138 -1.19 -34.21 -28.30
N ASN A 139 -0.80 -33.38 -27.34
CA ASN A 139 -1.33 -33.36 -25.97
C ASN A 139 -2.45 -32.32 -25.77
N GLY A 140 -2.91 -31.65 -26.83
CA GLY A 140 -3.94 -30.61 -26.73
C GLY A 140 -3.42 -29.28 -26.18
N THR A 141 -2.10 -29.09 -26.04
CA THR A 141 -1.49 -27.89 -25.49
C THR A 141 -1.01 -26.97 -26.61
N PHE A 142 -1.31 -25.67 -26.51
CA PHE A 142 -0.77 -24.71 -27.45
C PHE A 142 0.71 -24.44 -27.15
N LYS A 143 1.59 -24.64 -28.14
CA LYS A 143 3.02 -24.40 -27.99
C LYS A 143 3.31 -22.90 -27.85
N LEU A 144 3.95 -22.49 -26.75
CA LEU A 144 4.47 -21.13 -26.59
C LEU A 144 5.62 -20.91 -27.57
N ILE A 145 5.44 -19.94 -28.47
CA ILE A 145 6.43 -19.56 -29.48
C ILE A 145 7.30 -18.43 -28.95
N ARG A 146 6.68 -17.46 -28.26
CA ARG A 146 7.35 -16.27 -27.74
C ARG A 146 6.69 -15.79 -26.45
N GLU A 147 7.49 -15.38 -25.48
CA GLU A 147 7.06 -14.56 -24.35
C GLU A 147 7.80 -13.22 -24.40
N ASP A 148 7.11 -12.13 -24.09
CA ASP A 148 7.68 -10.78 -23.98
C ASP A 148 7.02 -10.00 -22.84
N ARG A 149 7.72 -9.04 -22.24
CA ARG A 149 7.23 -8.19 -21.13
C ARG A 149 7.30 -6.69 -21.44
N SER A 150 7.65 -6.33 -22.66
CA SER A 150 7.71 -4.96 -23.12
C SER A 150 6.31 -4.36 -23.26
N ALA A 151 6.20 -3.04 -23.14
CA ALA A 151 4.93 -2.34 -23.37
C ALA A 151 4.41 -2.53 -24.80
N THR A 152 5.33 -2.46 -25.77
CA THR A 152 5.06 -2.56 -27.20
C THR A 152 6.06 -3.48 -27.89
N PRO A 153 5.98 -4.81 -27.70
CA PRO A 153 6.93 -5.72 -28.31
C PRO A 153 6.68 -5.82 -29.81
N ASN A 154 7.77 -5.89 -30.58
CA ASN A 154 7.75 -6.19 -32.00
C ASN A 154 8.33 -7.59 -32.19
N ILE A 155 7.45 -8.55 -32.49
CA ILE A 155 7.82 -9.96 -32.57
C ILE A 155 7.87 -10.36 -34.03
N VAL A 156 9.03 -10.82 -34.49
CA VAL A 156 9.19 -11.32 -35.85
C VAL A 156 8.79 -12.80 -35.88
N LEU A 157 7.80 -13.14 -36.69
CA LEU A 157 7.25 -14.50 -36.79
C LEU A 157 6.98 -14.86 -38.27
N PRO A 158 7.06 -16.15 -38.65
CA PRO A 158 6.61 -16.59 -39.96
C PRO A 158 5.12 -16.23 -40.19
N PRO A 159 4.68 -16.06 -41.45
CA PRO A 159 3.27 -15.92 -41.77
C PRO A 159 2.49 -17.15 -41.31
N GLY A 160 1.38 -16.94 -40.62
CA GLY A 160 0.59 -18.00 -39.99
C GLY A 160 -0.43 -17.44 -39.01
N ASN A 161 -1.25 -18.33 -38.45
CA ASN A 161 -2.16 -17.94 -37.37
C ASN A 161 -1.51 -18.20 -36.01
N TYR A 162 -1.73 -17.28 -35.09
CA TYR A 162 -1.19 -17.30 -33.75
C TYR A 162 -2.26 -16.94 -32.74
N VAL A 163 -2.13 -17.45 -31.52
CA VAL A 163 -2.96 -17.06 -30.39
C VAL A 163 -2.12 -16.18 -29.48
N VAL A 164 -2.48 -14.90 -29.38
CA VAL A 164 -1.80 -13.95 -28.50
C VAL A 164 -2.59 -13.81 -27.20
N HIS A 165 -1.95 -14.13 -26.10
CA HIS A 165 -2.44 -13.89 -24.75
C HIS A 165 -1.65 -12.75 -24.11
N VAL A 166 -2.36 -11.75 -23.62
CA VAL A 166 -1.77 -10.64 -22.85
C VAL A 166 -2.34 -10.67 -21.44
N ALA A 167 -1.46 -10.57 -20.44
CA ALA A 167 -1.84 -10.46 -19.04
C ALA A 167 -1.27 -9.18 -18.41
N PHE A 168 -2.06 -8.58 -17.53
CA PHE A 168 -1.71 -7.43 -16.71
C PHE A 168 -2.29 -7.65 -15.30
N GLY A 169 -1.46 -8.18 -14.39
CA GLY A 169 -1.90 -8.57 -13.05
C GLY A 169 -3.00 -9.64 -13.10
N LEU A 170 -4.19 -9.27 -12.62
CA LEU A 170 -5.39 -10.13 -12.59
C LEU A 170 -6.24 -10.05 -13.87
N VAL A 171 -5.86 -9.22 -14.83
CA VAL A 171 -6.60 -9.01 -16.07
C VAL A 171 -5.87 -9.67 -17.22
N SER A 172 -6.56 -10.46 -18.04
CA SER A 172 -5.99 -11.05 -19.25
C SER A 172 -6.95 -10.97 -20.43
N ALA A 173 -6.39 -11.00 -21.63
CA ALA A 173 -7.14 -11.08 -22.88
C ALA A 173 -6.43 -12.02 -23.86
N VAL A 174 -7.22 -12.74 -24.66
CA VAL A 174 -6.73 -13.65 -25.70
C VAL A 174 -7.34 -13.27 -27.03
N ARG A 175 -6.52 -13.23 -28.08
CA ARG A 175 -6.98 -13.02 -29.46
C ARG A 175 -6.19 -13.88 -30.44
N THR A 176 -6.89 -14.44 -31.42
CA THR A 176 -6.30 -15.07 -32.60
C THR A 176 -5.90 -14.01 -33.61
N VAL A 177 -4.64 -14.02 -34.05
CA VAL A 177 -4.08 -13.07 -35.02
C VAL A 177 -3.55 -13.85 -36.22
N SER A 178 -3.86 -13.38 -37.43
CA SER A 178 -3.38 -13.96 -38.69
C SER A 178 -2.27 -13.08 -39.26
N LEU A 179 -1.02 -13.48 -39.00
CA LEU A 179 0.15 -12.73 -39.44
C LEU A 179 0.46 -13.02 -40.92
N LYS A 180 0.63 -11.96 -41.71
CA LYS A 180 1.12 -12.02 -43.10
C LYS A 180 2.61 -11.70 -43.15
N ALA A 181 3.24 -11.76 -44.33
CA ALA A 181 4.65 -11.38 -44.53
C ALA A 181 4.90 -9.86 -44.46
N GLU A 182 4.13 -9.13 -43.64
CA GLU A 182 4.18 -7.68 -43.47
C GLU A 182 4.16 -7.31 -41.98
N THR A 183 4.24 -6.02 -41.67
CA THR A 183 4.05 -5.55 -40.29
C THR A 183 2.57 -5.52 -39.96
N ASP A 184 2.15 -6.31 -38.98
CA ASP A 184 0.79 -6.32 -38.45
C ASP A 184 0.75 -5.65 -37.08
N ARG A 185 -0.25 -4.80 -36.84
CA ARG A 185 -0.39 -4.01 -35.61
C ARG A 185 -1.67 -4.36 -34.89
N GLU A 186 -1.52 -5.00 -33.74
CA GLU A 186 -2.64 -5.48 -32.95
C GLU A 186 -2.76 -4.73 -31.62
N SER A 187 -3.96 -4.20 -31.37
CA SER A 187 -4.28 -3.48 -30.14
C SER A 187 -5.27 -4.27 -29.28
N PHE A 188 -4.88 -4.50 -28.03
CA PHE A 188 -5.66 -5.22 -27.02
C PHE A 188 -6.27 -4.23 -26.04
N VAL A 189 -7.56 -4.40 -25.77
CA VAL A 189 -8.25 -3.66 -24.70
C VAL A 189 -8.30 -4.58 -23.47
N LEU A 190 -7.64 -4.14 -22.40
CA LEU A 190 -7.64 -4.78 -21.10
C LEU A 190 -8.49 -3.93 -20.16
N PRO A 191 -9.79 -4.23 -19.99
CA PRO A 191 -10.67 -3.43 -19.15
C PRO A 191 -10.28 -3.64 -17.68
N ALA A 192 -9.35 -2.82 -17.21
CA ALA A 192 -8.82 -2.84 -15.86
C ALA A 192 -8.93 -1.45 -15.25
N GLY A 193 -9.33 -1.39 -13.98
CA GLY A 193 -9.31 -0.17 -13.19
C GLY A 193 -8.39 -0.31 -11.99
N GLY A 194 -7.90 0.83 -11.51
CA GLY A 194 -7.19 0.91 -10.24
C GLY A 194 -8.18 1.10 -9.11
N LEU A 195 -7.96 0.41 -7.99
CA LEU A 195 -8.73 0.59 -6.77
C LEU A 195 -7.75 0.93 -5.64
N ARG A 196 -7.92 2.11 -5.03
CA ARG A 196 -7.19 2.52 -3.83
C ARG A 196 -8.15 2.57 -2.67
N ILE A 197 -7.84 1.84 -1.61
CA ILE A 197 -8.73 1.68 -0.45
C ILE A 197 -8.05 2.27 0.77
N GLU A 198 -8.79 3.07 1.53
CA GLU A 198 -8.33 3.65 2.79
C GLU A 198 -9.35 3.41 3.90
N GLY A 199 -8.85 3.22 5.13
CA GLY A 199 -9.67 3.10 6.32
C GLY A 199 -9.66 4.36 7.16
N ARG A 200 -10.81 4.74 7.71
CA ARG A 200 -10.94 5.81 8.69
C ARG A 200 -11.81 5.38 9.86
N VAL A 201 -11.55 5.99 11.01
CA VAL A 201 -12.38 5.89 12.22
C VAL A 201 -12.64 7.31 12.71
N GLY A 202 -13.91 7.70 12.81
CA GLY A 202 -14.28 9.10 12.97
C GLY A 202 -13.65 9.99 11.87
N THR A 203 -12.80 10.94 12.26
CA THR A 203 -12.06 11.82 11.35
C THR A 203 -10.62 11.36 11.07
N SER A 204 -10.14 10.34 11.79
CA SER A 204 -8.76 9.88 11.78
C SER A 204 -8.55 8.75 10.76
N ARG A 205 -7.39 8.74 10.12
CA ARG A 205 -6.97 7.64 9.25
C ARG A 205 -6.50 6.46 10.10
N ILE A 206 -6.94 5.25 9.75
CA ILE A 206 -6.49 4.03 10.39
C ILE A 206 -5.12 3.63 9.81
N PRO A 207 -4.11 3.34 10.65
CA PRO A 207 -2.83 2.84 10.19
C PRO A 207 -2.94 1.51 9.42
N GLN A 208 -2.12 1.33 8.38
CA GLN A 208 -2.15 0.14 7.52
C GLN A 208 -1.93 -1.19 8.26
N ASN A 209 -1.21 -1.18 9.39
CA ASN A 209 -0.94 -2.37 10.19
C ASN A 209 -2.10 -2.75 11.12
N GLN A 210 -3.14 -1.93 11.19
CA GLN A 210 -4.32 -2.17 12.01
C GLN A 210 -5.54 -2.48 11.16
N ILE A 211 -5.46 -2.43 9.83
CA ILE A 211 -6.61 -2.65 8.95
C ILE A 211 -6.23 -3.56 7.80
N SER A 212 -7.14 -4.46 7.46
CA SER A 212 -7.00 -5.32 6.29
C SER A 212 -8.25 -5.23 5.43
N PHE A 213 -8.05 -5.27 4.11
CA PHE A 213 -9.15 -5.32 3.16
C PHE A 213 -9.11 -6.61 2.36
N ALA A 214 -10.27 -7.19 2.11
CA ALA A 214 -10.45 -8.29 1.18
C ALA A 214 -11.44 -7.88 0.10
N ILE A 215 -11.09 -8.10 -1.17
CA ILE A 215 -11.91 -7.73 -2.32
C ILE A 215 -12.58 -8.99 -2.87
N TYR A 216 -13.89 -8.92 -3.08
CA TYR A 216 -14.71 -10.01 -3.60
C TYR A 216 -15.47 -9.56 -4.84
N LYS A 217 -15.71 -10.48 -5.77
CA LYS A 217 -16.45 -10.20 -7.01
C LYS A 217 -17.96 -10.18 -6.75
N GLY A 218 -18.65 -9.22 -7.34
CA GLY A 218 -20.11 -9.05 -7.26
C GLY A 218 -20.56 -8.09 -6.16
N SER A 219 -21.74 -8.29 -5.61
CA SER A 219 -22.29 -7.46 -4.54
C SER A 219 -22.38 -8.22 -3.21
N GLN A 220 -22.26 -7.50 -2.09
CA GLN A 220 -22.45 -8.03 -0.74
C GLN A 220 -23.87 -8.60 -0.49
N PHE A 221 -24.84 -8.25 -1.35
CA PHE A 221 -26.22 -8.74 -1.27
C PHE A 221 -26.45 -10.03 -2.08
N GLU A 222 -25.48 -10.46 -2.87
CA GLU A 222 -25.58 -11.74 -3.58
C GLU A 222 -25.36 -12.90 -2.60
N SER A 223 -26.29 -13.86 -2.59
CA SER A 223 -26.15 -15.08 -1.81
C SER A 223 -25.12 -16.02 -2.43
N GLY A 224 -24.07 -16.35 -1.68
CA GLY A 224 -23.05 -17.32 -2.07
C GLY A 224 -21.67 -16.92 -1.55
N GLU A 225 -21.02 -17.80 -0.80
CA GLU A 225 -19.66 -17.57 -0.34
C GLU A 225 -18.71 -17.65 -1.55
N ARG A 226 -18.10 -16.51 -1.89
CA ARG A 226 -17.17 -16.41 -3.02
C ARG A 226 -15.74 -16.34 -2.49
N ALA A 227 -14.83 -17.02 -3.19
CA ALA A 227 -13.41 -16.84 -2.93
C ALA A 227 -13.04 -15.36 -3.10
N SER A 228 -12.24 -14.84 -2.17
CA SER A 228 -11.69 -13.48 -2.29
C SER A 228 -10.87 -13.38 -3.57
N LEU A 229 -11.13 -12.36 -4.38
CA LEU A 229 -10.31 -12.06 -5.55
C LEU A 229 -8.91 -11.60 -5.12
N VAL A 230 -8.86 -10.74 -4.11
CA VAL A 230 -7.61 -10.25 -3.52
C VAL A 230 -7.75 -10.28 -2.00
N PRO A 231 -7.10 -11.24 -1.32
CA PRO A 231 -7.01 -11.24 0.13
C PRO A 231 -5.94 -10.25 0.59
N ASN A 232 -6.19 -9.53 1.69
CA ASN A 232 -5.21 -8.71 2.41
C ASN A 232 -4.57 -7.57 1.60
N VAL A 233 -5.39 -6.67 1.09
CA VAL A 233 -4.93 -5.40 0.52
C VAL A 233 -4.55 -4.45 1.66
N SER A 234 -3.42 -3.77 1.54
CA SER A 234 -2.97 -2.75 2.50
C SER A 234 -3.67 -1.41 2.25
N ALA A 235 -3.86 -0.62 3.30
CA ALA A 235 -4.42 0.74 3.18
C ALA A 235 -3.52 1.65 2.33
N GLY A 236 -4.09 2.29 1.32
CA GLY A 236 -3.39 3.23 0.43
C GLY A 236 -2.76 2.60 -0.81
N ASP A 237 -2.65 1.28 -0.87
CA ASP A 237 -2.14 0.57 -2.04
C ASP A 237 -3.13 0.63 -3.21
N VAL A 238 -2.60 0.66 -4.43
CA VAL A 238 -3.39 0.61 -5.66
C VAL A 238 -3.42 -0.81 -6.17
N VAL A 239 -4.60 -1.42 -6.15
CA VAL A 239 -4.83 -2.76 -6.69
C VAL A 239 -5.44 -2.64 -8.08
N LEU A 240 -4.85 -3.36 -9.03
CA LEU A 240 -5.40 -3.45 -10.36
C LEU A 240 -6.34 -4.66 -10.47
N ILE A 241 -7.61 -4.39 -10.80
CA ILE A 241 -8.63 -5.43 -11.01
C ILE A 241 -9.40 -5.18 -12.30
N PRO A 242 -10.03 -6.23 -12.88
CA PRO A 242 -10.91 -6.06 -14.03
C PRO A 242 -12.04 -5.07 -13.75
N GLU A 243 -12.61 -4.49 -14.80
CA GLU A 243 -13.84 -3.70 -14.65
C GLU A 243 -15.00 -4.60 -14.17
N GLY A 244 -15.87 -4.05 -13.33
CA GLY A 244 -16.99 -4.80 -12.78
C GLY A 244 -17.47 -4.28 -11.44
N THR A 245 -18.43 -5.01 -10.88
CA THR A 245 -18.95 -4.78 -9.53
C THR A 245 -18.23 -5.70 -8.55
N TYR A 246 -17.82 -5.14 -7.42
CA TYR A 246 -17.13 -5.83 -6.35
C TYR A 246 -17.68 -5.37 -5.01
N TYR A 247 -17.39 -6.11 -3.95
CA TYR A 247 -17.57 -5.63 -2.60
C TYR A 247 -16.29 -5.84 -1.81
N ILE A 248 -16.02 -4.90 -0.91
CA ILE A 248 -14.85 -4.90 -0.04
C ILE A 248 -15.32 -5.30 1.34
N VAL A 249 -14.59 -6.21 1.98
CA VAL A 249 -14.69 -6.48 3.41
C VAL A 249 -13.48 -5.86 4.08
N SER A 250 -13.74 -4.88 4.95
CA SER A 250 -12.72 -4.18 5.72
C SER A 250 -12.77 -4.65 7.16
N ASN A 251 -11.64 -5.09 7.70
CA ASN A 251 -11.50 -5.49 9.10
C ASN A 251 -10.56 -4.53 9.79
N TYR A 252 -11.05 -3.84 10.83
CA TYR A 252 -10.25 -2.95 11.66
C TYR A 252 -9.91 -3.63 12.98
N GLY A 253 -8.62 -3.82 13.21
CA GLY A 253 -8.08 -4.59 14.32
C GLY A 253 -8.36 -6.07 14.17
N ASP A 254 -8.44 -6.74 15.30
CA ASP A 254 -8.43 -8.20 15.43
C ASP A 254 -9.58 -8.71 16.32
N ALA A 255 -10.66 -7.94 16.40
CA ALA A 255 -11.88 -8.26 17.14
C ALA A 255 -13.12 -8.17 16.23
N ASN A 256 -14.06 -7.26 16.47
CA ASN A 256 -15.39 -7.28 15.85
C ASN A 256 -15.72 -6.10 14.92
N SER A 257 -14.72 -5.32 14.48
CA SER A 257 -14.96 -4.18 13.57
C SER A 257 -14.81 -4.58 12.10
N VAL A 258 -15.94 -5.00 11.52
CA VAL A 258 -16.03 -5.40 10.11
C VAL A 258 -17.02 -4.53 9.36
N VAL A 259 -16.60 -3.98 8.23
CA VAL A 259 -17.45 -3.18 7.34
C VAL A 259 -17.46 -3.80 5.96
N ARG A 260 -18.63 -3.90 5.33
CA ARG A 260 -18.79 -4.34 3.95
C ARG A 260 -19.27 -3.19 3.08
N SER A 261 -18.74 -3.07 1.87
CA SER A 261 -19.08 -1.96 0.96
C SER A 261 -19.03 -2.39 -0.49
N ASP A 262 -20.11 -2.18 -1.24
CA ASP A 262 -20.15 -2.39 -2.68
C ASP A 262 -19.41 -1.27 -3.40
N ILE A 263 -18.69 -1.62 -4.46
CA ILE A 263 -17.94 -0.70 -5.30
C ILE A 263 -18.07 -1.11 -6.77
N ARG A 264 -17.91 -0.14 -7.67
CA ARG A 264 -17.88 -0.39 -9.11
C ARG A 264 -16.57 0.13 -9.68
N VAL A 265 -15.77 -0.78 -10.23
CA VAL A 265 -14.52 -0.44 -10.91
C VAL A 265 -14.80 -0.19 -12.39
N GLN A 266 -14.24 0.90 -12.89
CA GLN A 266 -14.32 1.30 -14.30
C GLN A 266 -12.96 1.16 -14.96
N ALA A 267 -12.94 0.69 -16.21
CA ALA A 267 -11.72 0.58 -16.98
C ALA A 267 -11.01 1.93 -17.16
N GLY A 268 -9.68 1.94 -17.00
CA GLY A 268 -8.83 3.12 -17.21
C GLY A 268 -8.97 4.21 -16.16
N LYS A 269 -9.67 3.96 -15.04
CA LYS A 269 -9.84 4.91 -13.95
C LYS A 269 -9.27 4.41 -12.64
N LEU A 270 -8.77 5.33 -11.83
CA LEU A 270 -8.49 5.10 -10.42
C LEU A 270 -9.75 5.39 -9.61
N THR A 271 -10.21 4.41 -8.86
CA THR A 271 -11.34 4.53 -7.94
C THR A 271 -10.80 4.62 -6.52
N ASP A 272 -11.03 5.77 -5.88
CA ASP A 272 -10.66 6.02 -4.50
C ASP A 272 -11.83 5.68 -3.57
N VAL A 273 -11.60 4.78 -2.62
CA VAL A 273 -12.62 4.32 -1.68
C VAL A 273 -12.13 4.56 -0.26
N THR A 274 -12.93 5.30 0.52
CA THR A 274 -12.70 5.49 1.96
C THR A 274 -13.75 4.74 2.75
N ILE A 275 -13.32 3.73 3.51
CA ILE A 275 -14.19 2.93 4.37
C ILE A 275 -14.13 3.49 5.79
N THR A 276 -15.29 3.87 6.32
CA THR A 276 -15.39 4.43 7.68
C THR A 276 -15.86 3.34 8.64
N HIS A 277 -15.01 3.00 9.60
CA HIS A 277 -15.34 2.11 10.71
C HIS A 277 -15.99 2.89 11.84
N ARG A 278 -16.96 2.23 12.50
CA ARG A 278 -17.51 2.69 13.79
C ARG A 278 -16.90 1.88 14.91
N ALA A 279 -15.76 2.34 15.43
CA ALA A 279 -14.98 1.61 16.40
C ALA A 279 -14.10 2.57 17.21
N ALA A 280 -13.45 2.07 18.26
CA ALA A 280 -12.37 2.78 18.94
C ALA A 280 -11.34 1.80 19.51
N VAL A 281 -10.14 2.31 19.80
CA VAL A 281 -9.13 1.55 20.51
C VAL A 281 -9.35 1.69 22.01
N ILE A 282 -9.54 0.55 22.68
CA ILE A 282 -9.73 0.48 24.12
C ILE A 282 -8.50 -0.16 24.76
N THR A 283 -7.90 0.55 25.72
CA THR A 283 -6.82 0.02 26.56
C THR A 283 -7.42 -0.45 27.87
N LEU A 284 -7.16 -1.70 28.26
CA LEU A 284 -7.67 -2.25 29.52
C LEU A 284 -6.57 -2.18 30.58
N LYS A 285 -6.92 -1.91 31.83
CA LYS A 285 -6.00 -2.04 32.97
C LYS A 285 -6.74 -2.46 34.22
N LEU A 286 -6.11 -3.32 35.03
CA LEU A 286 -6.64 -3.81 36.30
C LEU A 286 -5.84 -3.15 37.39
N VAL A 287 -6.48 -2.50 38.34
CA VAL A 287 -5.81 -1.76 39.43
C VAL A 287 -6.32 -2.26 40.78
N SER A 288 -5.47 -2.21 41.81
CA SER A 288 -5.88 -2.53 43.19
C SER A 288 -6.87 -1.49 43.73
N ASP A 289 -6.51 -0.21 43.54
CA ASP A 289 -7.30 0.95 43.94
C ASP A 289 -7.49 1.87 42.73
N ARG A 290 -8.57 2.67 42.74
CA ARG A 290 -8.87 3.58 41.63
C ARG A 290 -7.68 4.50 41.33
N GLY A 291 -7.22 4.52 40.07
CA GLY A 291 -6.05 5.29 39.64
C GLY A 291 -4.70 4.72 40.10
N GLY A 292 -4.67 3.51 40.65
CA GLY A 292 -3.46 2.81 41.05
C GLY A 292 -2.65 2.23 39.89
N GLU A 293 -1.61 1.48 40.22
CA GLU A 293 -0.77 0.79 39.24
C GLU A 293 -1.51 -0.39 38.61
N ALA A 294 -1.22 -0.65 37.33
CA ALA A 294 -1.80 -1.78 36.62
C ALA A 294 -1.16 -3.09 37.06
N LEU A 295 -2.00 -4.02 37.51
CA LEU A 295 -1.64 -5.39 37.85
C LEU A 295 -1.23 -6.14 36.58
N ALA A 296 0.04 -6.54 36.54
CA ALA A 296 0.60 -7.38 35.50
C ALA A 296 0.02 -8.81 35.54
N ASN A 297 0.29 -9.60 34.49
CA ASN A 297 -0.17 -10.99 34.36
C ASN A 297 -1.71 -11.16 34.48
N THR A 298 -2.45 -10.11 34.13
CA THR A 298 -3.92 -10.15 34.10
C THR A 298 -4.38 -10.74 32.78
N ALA A 299 -5.22 -11.78 32.85
CA ALA A 299 -5.94 -12.32 31.72
C ALA A 299 -7.24 -11.54 31.52
N TRP A 300 -7.43 -11.01 30.32
CA TRP A 300 -8.55 -10.18 29.93
C TRP A 300 -9.45 -10.93 28.98
N SER A 301 -10.76 -10.81 29.19
CA SER A 301 -11.79 -11.22 28.24
C SER A 301 -12.76 -10.07 28.04
N VAL A 302 -12.99 -9.65 26.80
CA VAL A 302 -14.01 -8.66 26.46
C VAL A 302 -15.23 -9.39 25.92
N LEU A 303 -16.38 -9.13 26.51
CA LEU A 303 -17.65 -9.80 26.18
C LEU A 303 -18.69 -8.80 25.67
N THR A 304 -19.57 -9.29 24.80
CA THR A 304 -20.83 -8.61 24.47
C THR A 304 -21.79 -8.62 25.65
N PRO A 305 -22.86 -7.80 25.64
CA PRO A 305 -23.92 -7.88 26.66
C PRO A 305 -24.61 -9.25 26.69
N GLY A 306 -24.60 -9.98 25.56
CA GLY A 306 -25.11 -11.35 25.45
C GLY A 306 -24.21 -12.42 26.08
N GLY A 307 -22.98 -12.07 26.47
CA GLY A 307 -22.03 -13.00 27.07
C GLY A 307 -21.06 -13.66 26.08
N ASP A 308 -21.11 -13.31 24.79
CA ASP A 308 -20.16 -13.82 23.80
C ASP A 308 -18.79 -13.19 24.00
N VAL A 309 -17.74 -14.01 24.02
CA VAL A 309 -16.36 -13.53 24.11
C VAL A 309 -15.91 -13.01 22.75
N ILE A 310 -15.59 -11.72 22.70
CA ILE A 310 -15.11 -11.02 21.50
C ILE A 310 -13.58 -11.11 21.39
N LYS A 311 -12.89 -10.94 22.51
CA LYS A 311 -11.43 -10.93 22.54
C LYS A 311 -10.89 -11.41 23.87
N GLU A 312 -9.81 -12.16 23.82
CA GLU A 312 -9.01 -12.52 24.97
C GLU A 312 -7.59 -11.96 24.82
N SER A 313 -6.99 -11.53 25.92
CA SER A 313 -5.65 -10.93 25.93
C SER A 313 -5.00 -11.13 27.29
N ILE A 314 -3.67 -11.06 27.37
CA ILE A 314 -2.94 -11.17 28.63
C ILE A 314 -1.96 -10.01 28.72
N GLY A 315 -1.97 -9.29 29.84
CA GLY A 315 -1.06 -8.17 30.07
C GLY A 315 -1.61 -7.12 31.04
N ALA A 316 -0.76 -6.16 31.39
CA ALA A 316 -1.15 -5.01 32.21
C ALA A 316 -1.97 -3.97 31.42
N PHE A 317 -1.68 -3.83 30.12
CA PHE A 317 -2.28 -2.82 29.23
C PHE A 317 -2.60 -3.39 27.83
N PRO A 318 -3.44 -4.42 27.69
CA PRO A 318 -3.81 -4.87 26.35
C PRO A 318 -4.66 -3.81 25.64
N ARG A 319 -4.39 -3.64 24.35
CA ARG A 319 -5.13 -2.74 23.45
C ARG A 319 -6.02 -3.59 22.56
N VAL A 320 -7.31 -3.27 22.51
CA VAL A 320 -8.30 -3.98 21.70
C VAL A 320 -9.06 -2.97 20.87
N VAL A 321 -9.28 -3.27 19.59
CA VAL A 321 -10.12 -2.44 18.71
C VAL A 321 -11.55 -2.98 18.75
N LEU A 322 -12.51 -2.20 19.23
CA LEU A 322 -13.89 -2.67 19.38
C LEU A 322 -14.83 -1.81 18.55
N SER A 323 -15.83 -2.44 17.94
CA SER A 323 -16.95 -1.73 17.32
C SER A 323 -17.71 -0.91 18.35
N GLU A 324 -18.34 0.17 17.91
CA GLU A 324 -19.24 0.98 18.76
C GLU A 324 -20.32 0.11 19.42
N GLY A 325 -20.52 0.26 20.73
CA GLY A 325 -21.49 -0.51 21.49
C GLY A 325 -21.11 -0.72 22.96
N GLU A 326 -21.97 -1.43 23.68
CA GLU A 326 -21.77 -1.77 25.09
C GLU A 326 -21.00 -3.09 25.23
N TYR A 327 -20.08 -3.14 26.17
CA TYR A 327 -19.24 -4.31 26.43
C TYR A 327 -19.00 -4.49 27.92
N ARG A 328 -18.47 -5.67 28.26
CA ARG A 328 -18.00 -5.99 29.60
C ARG A 328 -16.58 -6.53 29.53
N ALA A 329 -15.67 -5.92 30.28
CA ALA A 329 -14.32 -6.42 30.46
C ALA A 329 -14.29 -7.32 31.70
N ILE A 330 -13.73 -8.51 31.55
CA ILE A 330 -13.44 -9.45 32.63
C ILE A 330 -11.92 -9.52 32.76
N ALA A 331 -11.42 -9.27 33.97
CA ALA A 331 -10.02 -9.32 34.33
C ALA A 331 -9.81 -10.44 35.35
N LYS A 332 -9.00 -11.44 35.01
CA LYS A 332 -8.62 -12.53 35.88
C LYS A 332 -7.16 -12.37 36.27
N ASN A 333 -6.90 -12.25 37.57
CA ASN A 333 -5.56 -12.07 38.12
C ASN A 333 -5.44 -12.91 39.40
N GLU A 334 -4.37 -13.71 39.52
CA GLU A 334 -4.11 -14.57 40.69
C GLU A 334 -5.30 -15.43 41.14
N GLY A 335 -6.09 -15.91 40.18
CA GLY A 335 -7.27 -16.75 40.45
C GLY A 335 -8.54 -15.98 40.84
N LYS A 336 -8.47 -14.67 41.05
CA LYS A 336 -9.63 -13.78 41.26
C LYS A 336 -10.13 -13.24 39.93
N VAL A 337 -11.44 -13.00 39.83
CA VAL A 337 -12.11 -12.50 38.62
C VAL A 337 -12.82 -11.20 38.96
N TYR A 338 -12.58 -10.17 38.17
CA TYR A 338 -13.16 -8.85 38.29
C TYR A 338 -13.83 -8.48 36.97
N GLU A 339 -14.94 -7.76 37.01
CA GLU A 339 -15.65 -7.35 35.81
C GLU A 339 -16.08 -5.89 35.86
N ARG A 340 -16.14 -5.26 34.69
CA ARG A 340 -16.65 -3.89 34.51
C ARG A 340 -17.33 -3.72 33.16
N GLY A 341 -18.53 -3.14 33.18
CA GLY A 341 -19.20 -2.67 31.97
C GLY A 341 -18.63 -1.34 31.47
N PHE A 342 -18.55 -1.17 30.15
CA PHE A 342 -18.13 0.06 29.50
C PHE A 342 -18.81 0.22 28.14
N ASN A 343 -18.87 1.45 27.64
CA ASN A 343 -19.43 1.77 26.32
C ASN A 343 -18.31 2.26 25.39
N VAL A 344 -18.30 1.76 24.16
CA VAL A 344 -17.36 2.15 23.12
C VAL A 344 -18.04 3.17 22.22
N VAL A 345 -17.43 4.36 22.12
CA VAL A 345 -17.92 5.45 21.27
C VAL A 345 -17.03 5.54 20.04
N ASN A 346 -17.66 5.70 18.87
CA ASN A 346 -16.93 5.77 17.60
C ASN A 346 -15.84 6.86 17.59
N GLY A 347 -14.61 6.47 17.27
CA GLY A 347 -13.46 7.36 17.11
C GLY A 347 -12.91 7.95 18.41
N VAL A 348 -13.42 7.52 19.56
CA VAL A 348 -12.94 7.96 20.88
C VAL A 348 -12.17 6.84 21.53
N ASP A 349 -10.85 6.85 21.34
CA ASP A 349 -9.95 5.95 22.04
C ASP A 349 -10.07 6.16 23.55
N GLY A 350 -10.10 5.06 24.29
CA GLY A 350 -10.43 5.08 25.72
C GLY A 350 -9.61 4.12 26.54
N GLU A 351 -9.60 4.36 27.84
CA GLU A 351 -9.01 3.46 28.83
C GLU A 351 -10.11 2.95 29.78
N VAL A 352 -10.13 1.64 30.01
CA VAL A 352 -11.06 0.98 30.93
C VAL A 352 -10.29 0.43 32.11
N GLU A 353 -10.53 1.04 33.27
CA GLU A 353 -9.96 0.63 34.55
C GLU A 353 -10.91 -0.32 35.27
N VAL A 354 -10.48 -1.56 35.50
CA VAL A 354 -11.17 -2.52 36.37
C VAL A 354 -10.51 -2.45 37.75
N VAL A 355 -11.30 -2.37 38.82
CA VAL A 355 -10.79 -2.30 40.20
C VAL A 355 -10.91 -3.68 40.84
N ALA A 356 -9.81 -4.16 41.41
CA ALA A 356 -9.74 -5.39 42.17
C ALA A 356 -10.36 -5.19 43.56
N ARG A 357 -11.69 -5.14 43.60
CA ARG A 357 -12.48 -4.97 44.83
C ARG A 357 -12.58 -6.24 45.67
#